data_AF-A0A954ZPM8-F1
#
_entry.id   AF-A0A954ZPM8-F1
#
_cell.length_a   1.000
_cell.length_b   1.000
_cell.length_c   1.000
_cell.angle_alpha   90.00
_cell.angle_beta   90.00
_cell.angle_gamma   90.00
#
_symmetry.space_group_name_H-M   'P 1'
#
loop_
_entity.id
_entity.type
_entity.pdbx_description
1 polymer ?
#
loop_
_entity_poly.entity_id
_entity_poly.type
_entity_poly.pdbx_seq_one_letter_code
_entity_poly.pdbx_strand_id
1 'polypeptide(L)'
;MGTVEIAGTTLDVRYDGTVEPGAELHVNLEPTSGPKPVVVRLWVGQSSSEGSLKSKADATENGFHCHVELPADLADGSALWVEIEGEDGTRTTGSLPLPE
;
A
#
# COMPACT_ATOMS: atom_id res chain seq x y z
N MET A 1 -1.99 4.74 11.78
CA MET A 1 -3.10 4.77 10.80
C MET A 1 -2.93 6.02 9.96
N GLY A 2 -3.29 5.96 8.68
CA GLY A 2 -3.25 7.11 7.78
C GLY A 2 -4.34 6.99 6.71
N THR A 3 -4.50 8.03 5.90
CA THR A 3 -5.46 8.05 4.79
C THR A 3 -4.74 8.49 3.53
N VAL A 4 -5.08 7.90 2.38
CA VAL A 4 -4.56 8.29 1.06
C VAL A 4 -5.68 8.35 0.04
N GLU A 5 -5.65 9.35 -0.83
CA GLU A 5 -6.55 9.43 -1.98
C GLU A 5 -5.78 9.09 -3.26
N ILE A 6 -6.28 8.12 -4.02
CA ILE A 6 -5.65 7.61 -5.24
C ILE A 6 -6.75 7.37 -6.27
N ALA A 7 -6.64 7.98 -7.45
CA ALA A 7 -7.64 7.88 -8.52
C ALA A 7 -9.09 8.21 -8.05
N GLY A 8 -9.23 9.13 -7.09
CA GLY A 8 -10.52 9.50 -6.48
C GLY A 8 -11.06 8.51 -5.45
N THR A 9 -10.39 7.38 -5.20
CA THR A 9 -10.67 6.46 -4.09
C THR A 9 -9.95 6.94 -2.83
N THR A 10 -10.69 7.14 -1.74
CA THR A 10 -10.09 7.36 -0.42
C THR A 10 -9.91 6.02 0.28
N LEU A 11 -8.70 5.72 0.73
CA LEU A 11 -8.36 4.51 1.49
C LEU A 11 -7.91 4.88 2.90
N ASP A 12 -8.56 4.29 3.91
CA ASP A 12 -8.04 4.25 5.26
C ASP A 12 -7.02 3.10 5.38
N VAL A 13 -5.83 3.44 5.88
CA VAL A 13 -4.67 2.55 5.94
C VAL A 13 -4.31 2.26 7.39
N ARG A 14 -4.31 0.97 7.74
CA ARG A 14 -3.93 0.48 9.06
C ARG A 14 -2.73 -0.45 8.92
N TYR A 15 -1.72 -0.19 9.75
CA TYR A 15 -0.51 -0.98 9.85
C TYR A 15 -0.61 -1.88 11.07
N ASP A 16 -0.13 -3.10 10.96
CA ASP A 16 0.05 -4.03 12.06
C ASP A 16 1.44 -4.68 11.93
N GLY A 17 2.20 -4.68 13.03
CA GLY A 17 3.60 -5.08 13.06
C GLY A 17 4.59 -3.92 13.25
N THR A 18 5.87 -4.25 13.18
CA THR A 18 7.00 -3.31 13.38
C THR A 18 7.67 -3.02 12.04
N VAL A 19 8.07 -1.77 11.83
CA VAL A 19 8.86 -1.37 10.65
C VAL A 19 10.33 -1.68 10.91
N GLU A 20 10.77 -2.86 10.49
CA GLU A 20 12.17 -3.31 10.57
C GLU A 20 12.65 -3.78 9.18
N PRO A 21 13.92 -3.53 8.81
CA PRO A 21 14.47 -4.01 7.55
C PRO A 21 14.35 -5.53 7.41
N GLY A 22 13.86 -6.01 6.26
CA GLY A 22 13.63 -7.43 6.00
C GLY A 22 12.44 -8.06 6.75
N ALA A 23 11.68 -7.29 7.53
CA ALA A 23 10.47 -7.78 8.17
C ALA A 23 9.27 -7.76 7.21
N GLU A 24 8.15 -8.33 7.68
CA GLU A 24 6.87 -8.25 6.99
C GLU A 24 5.95 -7.28 7.74
N LEU A 25 5.34 -6.35 7.00
CA LEU A 25 4.36 -5.41 7.53
C LEU A 25 2.98 -5.78 7.02
N HIS A 26 2.05 -6.00 7.95
CA HIS A 26 0.66 -6.25 7.61
C HIS A 26 -0.06 -4.92 7.38
N VAL A 27 -0.72 -4.80 6.24
CA VAL A 27 -1.45 -3.58 5.86
C VAL A 27 -2.89 -3.93 5.54
N ASN A 28 -3.81 -3.26 6.23
CA ASN A 28 -5.24 -3.28 5.92
C ASN A 28 -5.64 -1.96 5.27
N LEU A 29 -6.37 -2.05 4.16
CA LEU A 29 -6.87 -0.92 3.38
C LEU A 29 -8.39 -0.99 3.30
N GLU A 30 -9.07 0.03 3.80
CA GLU A 30 -10.53 0.14 3.74
C GLU A 30 -10.92 1.31 2.82
N PRO A 31 -11.55 1.06 1.67
CA PRO A 31 -12.12 2.14 0.85
C PRO A 31 -13.25 2.83 1.60
N THR A 32 -13.10 4.12 1.89
CA THR A 32 -14.10 4.91 2.63
C THR A 32 -14.93 5.81 1.72
N SER A 33 -14.43 6.14 0.53
CA SER A 33 -15.18 6.85 -0.50
C SER A 33 -14.58 6.68 -1.90
N GLY A 34 -15.34 7.07 -2.93
CA GLY A 34 -14.90 7.01 -4.33
C GLY A 34 -15.15 5.66 -5.02
N PRO A 35 -14.56 5.45 -6.22
CA PRO A 35 -14.70 4.20 -6.95
C PRO A 35 -14.03 3.05 -6.20
N LYS A 36 -14.56 1.82 -6.34
CA LYS A 36 -13.96 0.63 -5.72
C LYS A 36 -12.78 0.12 -6.58
N PRO A 37 -11.57 -0.05 -6.01
CA PRO A 37 -10.45 -0.66 -6.72
C PRO A 37 -10.76 -2.10 -7.16
N VAL A 38 -10.31 -2.48 -8.35
CA VAL A 38 -10.39 -3.88 -8.83
C VAL A 38 -9.16 -4.67 -8.36
N VAL A 39 -7.99 -4.05 -8.41
CA VAL A 39 -6.75 -4.60 -7.87
C VAL A 39 -6.02 -3.54 -7.05
N VAL A 40 -5.44 -3.96 -5.94
CA VAL A 40 -4.54 -3.14 -5.13
C VAL A 40 -3.20 -3.85 -5.00
N ARG A 41 -2.10 -3.11 -5.19
CA ARG A 41 -0.74 -3.59 -4.95
C ARG A 41 0.00 -2.65 -4.02
N LEU A 42 0.88 -3.19 -3.19
CA LEU A 42 1.64 -2.43 -2.21
C LEU A 42 3.11 -2.79 -2.28
N TRP A 43 3.96 -1.83 -1.91
CA TRP A 43 5.38 -2.05 -1.62
C TRP A 43 5.88 -1.01 -0.63
N VAL A 44 6.97 -1.33 0.08
CA VAL A 44 7.71 -0.35 0.87
C VAL A 44 9.01 0.00 0.16
N GLY A 45 9.29 1.31 0.04
CA GLY A 45 10.53 1.80 -0.54
C GLY A 45 10.36 3.16 -1.22
N GLN A 46 11.11 3.36 -2.30
CA GLN A 46 11.10 4.60 -3.08
C GLN A 46 9.96 4.64 -4.12
N SER A 47 9.67 5.84 -4.63
CA SER A 47 8.64 6.07 -5.67
C SER A 47 8.89 5.33 -6.97
N SER A 48 10.16 5.05 -7.28
CA SER A 48 10.57 4.26 -8.45
C SER A 48 10.22 2.77 -8.32
N SER A 49 9.91 2.29 -7.11
CA SER A 49 9.78 0.87 -6.74
C SER A 49 11.04 0.01 -6.97
N GLU A 50 12.18 0.64 -7.27
CA GLU A 50 13.44 -0.08 -7.46
C GLU A 50 13.87 -0.76 -6.15
N GLY A 51 14.28 -2.03 -6.24
CA GLY A 51 14.67 -2.83 -5.08
C GLY A 51 13.52 -3.21 -4.13
N SER A 52 12.28 -2.80 -4.40
CA SER A 52 11.11 -3.11 -3.58
C SER A 52 10.36 -4.33 -4.13
N LEU A 53 9.85 -5.17 -3.23
CA LEU A 53 8.94 -6.25 -3.61
C LEU A 53 7.49 -5.73 -3.61
N LYS A 54 6.82 -5.88 -4.75
CA LYS A 54 5.40 -5.55 -4.89
C LYS A 54 4.53 -6.74 -4.54
N SER A 55 3.69 -6.58 -3.53
CA SER A 55 2.68 -7.56 -3.13
C SER A 55 1.31 -7.16 -3.68
N LYS A 56 0.56 -8.12 -4.21
CA LYS A 56 -0.86 -7.92 -4.54
C LYS A 56 -1.67 -8.13 -3.25
N ALA A 57 -2.58 -7.22 -2.95
CA ALA A 57 -3.45 -7.36 -1.79
C ALA A 57 -4.57 -8.37 -2.05
N ASP A 58 -4.95 -9.09 -1.00
CA ASP A 58 -6.12 -9.96 -0.97
C ASP A 58 -7.36 -9.12 -0.70
N ALA A 59 -8.36 -9.24 -1.58
CA ALA A 59 -9.64 -8.57 -1.41
C ALA A 59 -10.49 -9.29 -0.36
N THR A 60 -11.08 -8.52 0.56
CA THR A 60 -12.06 -8.98 1.54
C THR A 60 -13.43 -8.34 1.26
N GLU A 61 -14.45 -8.66 2.05
CA GLU A 61 -15.78 -8.04 1.90
C GLU A 61 -15.72 -6.51 2.03
N ASN A 62 -14.93 -6.00 2.97
CA ASN A 62 -14.91 -4.59 3.37
C ASN A 62 -13.64 -3.84 2.95
N GLY A 63 -12.68 -4.49 2.29
CA GLY A 63 -11.43 -3.84 1.92
C GLY A 63 -10.38 -4.79 1.37
N PHE A 64 -9.13 -4.53 1.69
CA PHE A 64 -7.98 -5.30 1.26
C PHE A 64 -7.02 -5.56 2.42
N HIS A 65 -6.38 -6.73 2.39
CA HIS A 65 -5.32 -7.11 3.32
C HIS A 65 -4.06 -7.46 2.53
N CYS A 66 -2.89 -7.06 3.02
CA CYS A 66 -1.64 -7.36 2.35
C CYS A 66 -0.49 -7.55 3.33
N HIS A 67 0.34 -8.53 3.02
CA HIS A 67 1.64 -8.76 3.63
C HIS A 67 2.70 -8.12 2.74
N VAL A 68 3.35 -7.06 3.23
CA VAL A 68 4.37 -6.32 2.48
C VAL A 68 5.73 -6.61 3.07
N GLU A 69 6.63 -7.17 2.27
CA GLU A 69 8.03 -7.37 2.66
C GLU A 69 8.77 -6.03 2.62
N LEU A 70 9.44 -5.69 3.72
CA LEU A 70 10.27 -4.51 3.82
C LEU A 70 11.65 -4.82 3.21
N PRO A 71 12.21 -3.90 2.39
CA PRO A 71 13.56 -4.07 1.88
C PRO A 71 14.58 -4.35 3.01
N ALA A 72 15.57 -5.19 2.71
CA ALA A 72 16.67 -5.45 3.64
C ALA A 72 17.51 -4.19 3.93
N ASP A 73 17.50 -3.23 3.01
CA ASP A 73 18.03 -1.88 3.20
C ASP A 73 16.88 -0.88 3.08
N LEU A 74 16.35 -0.45 4.23
CA LEU A 74 15.27 0.51 4.30
C LEU A 74 15.83 1.93 4.26
N ALA A 75 16.04 2.45 3.05
CA ALA A 75 16.60 3.78 2.84
C ALA A 75 15.76 4.88 3.51
N ASP A 76 16.42 5.94 3.98
CA ASP A 76 15.76 7.13 4.51
C ASP A 76 14.72 7.69 3.52
N GLY A 77 13.55 8.05 4.03
CA GLY A 77 12.44 8.55 3.21
C GLY A 77 11.65 7.46 2.48
N SER A 78 11.86 6.18 2.82
CA SER A 78 10.98 5.10 2.39
C SER A 78 9.53 5.33 2.84
N ALA A 79 8.59 4.97 1.97
CA ALA A 79 7.16 5.10 2.21
C ALA A 79 6.45 3.78 1.91
N LEU A 80 5.25 3.62 2.46
CA LEU A 80 4.31 2.64 1.92
C LEU A 80 3.71 3.23 0.64
N TRP A 81 3.87 2.53 -0.46
CA TRP A 81 3.23 2.85 -1.73
C TRP A 81 2.04 1.93 -1.98
N VAL A 82 0.99 2.51 -2.56
CA VAL A 82 -0.24 1.81 -2.94
C VAL A 82 -0.50 2.12 -4.41
N GLU A 83 -0.70 1.08 -5.21
CA GLU A 83 -1.16 1.15 -6.59
C GLU A 83 -2.60 0.63 -6.67
N ILE A 84 -3.48 1.44 -7.25
CA ILE A 84 -4.86 1.06 -7.55
C ILE A 84 -4.99 0.82 -9.05
N GLU A 85 -5.58 -0.31 -9.42
CA GLU A 85 -6.08 -0.60 -10.76
C GLU A 85 -7.61 -0.45 -10.77
N GLY A 86 -8.11 0.46 -11.60
CA GLY A 86 -9.54 0.71 -11.80
C GLY A 86 -10.20 -0.27 -12.78
N GLU A 87 -11.53 -0.19 -12.95
CA GLU A 87 -12.28 -1.03 -13.88
C GLU A 87 -11.87 -0.85 -15.36
N ASP A 88 -11.34 0.32 -15.70
CA ASP A 88 -10.80 0.65 -17.03
C ASP A 88 -9.38 0.10 -17.26
N GLY A 89 -8.78 -0.55 -16.25
CA GLY A 89 -7.42 -1.05 -16.26
C GLY A 89 -6.34 0.01 -16.02
N THR A 90 -6.72 1.26 -15.77
CA THR A 90 -5.78 2.35 -15.46
C THR A 90 -5.17 2.11 -14.08
N ARG A 91 -3.85 2.32 -13.97
CA ARG A 91 -3.09 2.20 -12.73
C ARG A 91 -2.62 3.55 -12.23
N THR A 92 -2.91 3.84 -10.98
CA THR A 92 -2.49 5.09 -10.31
C THR A 92 -1.86 4.75 -8.96
N THR A 93 -0.81 5.48 -8.59
CA THR A 93 -0.09 5.28 -7.34
C THR A 93 -0.24 6.45 -6.38
N GLY A 94 -0.18 6.15 -5.09
CA GLY A 94 -0.05 7.11 -4.01
C GLY A 94 0.78 6.51 -2.88
N SER A 95 1.13 7.32 -1.89
CA SER A 95 2.01 6.89 -0.80
C SER A 95 1.60 7.48 0.54
N LEU A 96 1.98 6.79 1.61
CA LEU A 96 1.93 7.30 2.98
C LEU A 96 3.29 7.08 3.64
N PRO A 97 3.69 7.94 4.60
CA PRO A 97 4.83 7.64 5.44
C PRO A 97 4.61 6.31 6.19
N LEU A 98 5.71 5.62 6.45
CA LEU A 98 5.72 4.47 7.36
C LEU A 98 5.39 4.94 8.79
N PRO A 99 4.74 4.09 9.61
CA PRO A 99 4.50 4.43 11.01
C PRO A 99 5.84 4.60 11.77
N GLU A 100 5.87 5.52 12.73
CA GLU A 100 6.97 5.67 13.69
C GLU A 100 7.05 4.49 14.66
#